data_AF-A0A3D1IQ69-F1
#
_entry.id   AF-A0A3D1IQ69-F1
#
_cell.length_a   1.000
_cell.length_b   1.000
_cell.length_c   1.000
_cell.angle_alpha   90.00
_cell.angle_beta   90.00
_cell.angle_gamma   90.00
#
_symmetry.space_group_name_H-M   'P 1'
#
loop_
_entity.id
_entity.type
_entity.pdbx_description
1 polymer ?
#
loop_
_entity_poly.entity_id
_entity_poly.type
_entity_poly.pdbx_seq_one_letter_code
_entity_poly.pdbx_strand_id
1 'polypeptide(L)'
;MNTLFKYAAALLFVGTSIADADERAQTFLKTHCISCHGPQKQKADRRFDTLPTRITKLDDLERYQEIVDLLNLGEMPPEDEPQPTAAERAAMIAHLTGQLKTARDELSNAAGGRSVLRRLNSWEYRQTIGELFGLNVDVWNPAEDFPEEVKVHGFDNNGAELVTSGRLMDHYFIAAEEAIRRSTQFGPRPVSRKYVQQSPFYFKGKEGAELPKLFQIDRFRYIPDTPYTDLVGRHYRGGHIGFAPLHREGGVAQSGIYTIRVRAAAVDRVHD
;
A
#
# COMPACT_ATOMS: atom_id res chain seq x y z
N MET A 1 24.65 12.95 -80.12
CA MET A 1 23.37 12.73 -79.43
C MET A 1 23.68 12.15 -78.06
N ASN A 2 23.39 12.91 -77.00
CA ASN A 2 23.20 12.54 -75.59
C ASN A 2 23.92 13.45 -74.59
N THR A 3 23.21 14.54 -74.29
CA THR A 3 23.23 15.37 -73.09
C THR A 3 23.03 14.52 -71.82
N LEU A 4 23.96 14.63 -70.86
CA LEU A 4 23.81 14.14 -69.49
C LEU A 4 23.36 15.32 -68.61
N PHE A 5 22.10 15.28 -68.15
CA PHE A 5 21.50 16.24 -67.23
C PHE A 5 22.00 15.95 -65.80
N LYS A 6 22.61 16.97 -65.17
CA LYS A 6 22.94 16.98 -63.74
C LYS A 6 21.70 17.40 -62.95
N TYR A 7 21.28 16.60 -61.98
CA TYR A 7 20.34 17.03 -60.93
C TYR A 7 21.06 17.03 -59.59
N ALA A 8 21.29 18.23 -59.05
CA ALA A 8 21.70 18.44 -57.66
C ALA A 8 20.44 18.72 -56.86
N ALA A 9 20.10 17.81 -55.93
CA ALA A 9 19.03 18.04 -54.96
C ALA A 9 19.59 18.86 -53.78
N ALA A 10 19.13 20.10 -53.64
CA ALA A 10 19.39 20.92 -52.47
C ALA A 10 18.38 20.56 -51.37
N LEU A 11 18.86 19.90 -50.30
CA LEU A 11 18.12 19.72 -49.06
C LEU A 11 18.23 20.99 -48.22
N LEU A 12 17.15 21.78 -48.17
CA LEU A 12 16.97 22.87 -47.22
C LEU A 12 16.63 22.27 -45.84
N PHE A 13 17.63 22.18 -44.96
CA PHE A 13 17.40 21.94 -43.54
C PHE A 13 16.83 23.21 -42.91
N VAL A 14 15.53 23.24 -42.65
CA VAL A 14 14.92 24.25 -41.75
C VAL A 14 15.24 23.80 -40.33
N GLY A 15 16.40 24.22 -39.82
CA GLY A 15 16.79 24.04 -38.43
C GLY A 15 16.10 25.08 -37.56
N THR A 16 14.96 24.76 -36.95
CA THR A 16 14.45 25.52 -35.80
C THR A 16 15.42 25.34 -34.64
N SER A 17 16.22 26.38 -34.36
CA SER A 17 17.21 26.37 -33.28
C SER A 17 16.52 26.52 -31.92
N ILE A 18 17.04 25.83 -30.90
CA ILE A 18 16.53 25.88 -29.51
C ILE A 18 16.51 27.33 -28.98
N ALA A 19 17.48 28.15 -29.37
CA ALA A 19 17.55 29.56 -28.98
C ALA A 19 16.33 30.39 -29.46
N ASP A 20 15.79 30.06 -30.63
CA ASP A 20 14.62 30.74 -31.20
C ASP A 20 13.33 30.33 -30.45
N ALA A 21 13.29 29.09 -29.93
CA ALA A 21 12.18 28.62 -29.11
C ALA A 21 12.15 29.28 -27.72
N ASP A 22 13.31 29.42 -27.07
CA ASP A 22 13.41 30.10 -25.77
C ASP A 22 13.03 31.60 -25.87
N GLU A 23 13.44 32.28 -26.94
CA GLU A 23 13.10 33.69 -27.17
C GLU A 23 11.60 33.90 -27.39
N ARG A 24 10.97 33.02 -28.18
CA ARG A 24 9.50 33.02 -28.36
C ARG A 24 8.79 32.75 -27.05
N ALA A 25 9.31 31.84 -26.23
CA ALA A 25 8.72 31.54 -24.93
C ALA A 25 8.76 32.75 -23.99
N GLN A 26 9.91 33.44 -23.91
CA GLN A 26 10.01 34.66 -23.11
C GLN A 26 9.08 35.77 -23.61
N THR A 27 8.93 35.92 -24.92
CA THR A 27 8.05 36.92 -25.52
C THR A 27 6.59 36.64 -25.21
N PHE A 28 6.17 35.37 -25.27
CA PHE A 28 4.84 34.94 -24.88
C PHE A 28 4.57 35.21 -23.40
N LEU A 29 5.47 34.83 -22.48
CA LEU A 29 5.31 35.08 -21.05
C LEU A 29 5.20 36.58 -20.75
N LYS A 30 6.02 37.41 -21.40
CA LYS A 30 5.93 38.88 -21.28
C LYS A 30 4.58 39.42 -21.73
N THR A 31 4.04 38.88 -22.81
CA THR A 31 2.80 39.38 -23.43
C THR A 31 1.55 38.91 -22.67
N HIS A 32 1.52 37.65 -22.24
CA HIS A 32 0.31 37.01 -21.73
C HIS A 32 0.32 36.73 -20.22
N CYS A 33 1.47 36.81 -19.54
CA CYS A 33 1.59 36.40 -18.13
C CYS A 33 2.06 37.53 -17.21
N ILE A 34 3.11 38.27 -17.59
CA ILE A 34 3.81 39.21 -16.69
C ILE A 34 2.97 40.45 -16.33
N SER A 35 1.98 40.83 -17.15
CA SER A 35 1.09 41.96 -16.83
C SER A 35 0.29 41.75 -15.53
N CYS A 36 -0.10 40.50 -15.25
CA CYS A 36 -0.88 40.11 -14.07
C CYS A 36 -0.07 39.39 -12.99
N HIS A 37 1.07 38.78 -13.36
CA HIS A 37 1.93 37.98 -12.50
C HIS A 37 3.39 38.51 -12.50
N GLY A 38 3.54 39.83 -12.51
CA GLY A 38 4.83 40.52 -12.56
C GLY A 38 5.10 41.36 -11.30
N PRO A 39 6.07 42.28 -11.33
CA PRO A 39 6.43 43.08 -10.16
C PRO A 39 5.30 44.02 -9.70
N GLN A 40 4.45 44.47 -10.63
CA GLN A 40 3.39 45.44 -10.35
C GLN A 40 2.08 44.80 -9.88
N LYS A 41 1.77 43.59 -10.36
CA LYS A 41 0.56 42.83 -10.01
C LYS A 41 0.95 41.38 -9.80
N GLN A 42 0.49 40.79 -8.71
CA GLN A 42 0.85 39.43 -8.29
C GLN A 42 -0.43 38.62 -8.07
N LYS A 43 -1.25 38.47 -9.12
CA LYS A 43 -2.49 37.69 -8.99
C LYS A 43 -2.14 36.27 -8.53
N ALA A 44 -2.92 35.75 -7.58
CA ALA A 44 -2.70 34.44 -6.94
C ALA A 44 -1.31 34.24 -6.31
N ASP A 45 -0.67 35.33 -5.86
CA ASP A 45 0.67 35.30 -5.26
C ASP A 45 1.74 34.66 -6.19
N ARG A 46 1.63 34.91 -7.50
CA ARG A 46 2.56 34.43 -8.53
C ARG A 46 3.37 35.55 -9.17
N ARG A 47 4.68 35.29 -9.36
CA ARG A 47 5.70 36.22 -9.87
C ARG A 47 6.51 35.65 -11.04
N PHE A 48 5.89 35.50 -12.21
CA PHE A 48 6.51 34.84 -13.37
C PHE A 48 7.66 35.64 -14.01
N ASP A 49 7.84 36.91 -13.67
CA ASP A 49 9.01 37.70 -14.06
C ASP A 49 10.32 37.19 -13.45
N THR A 50 10.26 36.43 -12.36
CA THR A 50 11.44 35.87 -11.69
C THR A 50 11.79 34.46 -12.15
N LEU A 51 11.01 33.88 -13.09
CA LEU A 51 11.26 32.51 -13.53
C LEU A 51 12.55 32.45 -14.36
N PRO A 52 13.47 31.52 -14.05
CA PRO A 52 14.68 31.35 -14.83
C PRO A 52 14.34 30.66 -16.17
N THR A 53 15.08 30.99 -17.24
CA THR A 53 14.94 30.30 -18.53
C THR A 53 15.25 28.80 -18.42
N ARG A 54 16.17 28.42 -17.51
CA ARG A 54 16.48 27.02 -17.21
C ARG A 54 15.98 26.65 -15.83
N ILE A 55 15.16 25.60 -15.77
CA ILE A 55 14.62 25.05 -14.54
C ILE A 55 15.73 24.24 -13.84
N THR A 56 16.15 24.69 -12.66
CA THR A 56 17.21 24.01 -11.87
C THR A 56 16.78 23.69 -10.44
N LYS A 57 15.55 24.04 -10.05
CA LYS A 57 14.98 23.80 -8.72
C LYS A 57 13.57 23.23 -8.83
N LEU A 58 13.14 22.50 -7.79
CA LEU A 58 11.80 21.95 -7.70
C LEU A 58 10.71 23.05 -7.67
N ASP A 59 10.96 24.16 -6.99
CA ASP A 59 10.04 25.31 -6.94
C ASP A 59 9.79 25.91 -8.33
N ASP A 60 10.85 26.11 -9.13
CA ASP A 60 10.71 26.58 -10.51
C ASP A 60 9.92 25.57 -11.35
N LEU A 61 10.18 24.28 -11.17
CA LEU A 61 9.51 23.19 -11.89
C LEU A 61 8.00 23.17 -11.61
N GLU A 62 7.60 23.32 -10.36
CA GLU A 62 6.19 23.41 -9.95
C GLU A 62 5.51 24.61 -10.61
N ARG A 63 6.14 25.79 -10.54
CA ARG A 63 5.59 27.03 -11.11
C ARG A 63 5.45 26.97 -12.64
N TYR A 64 6.41 26.35 -13.35
CA TYR A 64 6.28 26.11 -14.79
C TYR A 64 5.20 25.08 -15.11
N GLN A 65 5.01 24.06 -14.27
CA GLN A 65 3.93 23.08 -14.44
C GLN A 65 2.56 23.75 -14.29
N GLU A 66 2.36 24.63 -13.30
CA GLU A 66 1.12 25.40 -13.14
C GLU A 66 0.78 26.22 -14.39
N ILE A 67 1.79 26.86 -15.01
CA ILE A 67 1.59 27.59 -16.28
C ILE A 67 1.08 26.65 -17.37
N VAL A 68 1.71 25.49 -17.54
CA VAL A 68 1.30 24.51 -18.56
C VAL A 68 -0.12 23.99 -18.28
N ASP A 69 -0.47 23.73 -17.03
CA ASP A 69 -1.79 23.24 -16.65
C ASP A 69 -2.87 24.28 -16.97
N LEU A 70 -2.67 25.53 -16.58
CA LEU A 70 -3.62 26.62 -16.85
C LEU A 70 -3.73 26.93 -18.36
N LEU A 71 -2.62 26.82 -19.11
CA LEU A 71 -2.65 26.96 -20.56
C LEU A 71 -3.43 25.82 -21.24
N ASN A 72 -3.29 24.58 -20.77
CA ASN A 72 -4.04 23.42 -21.24
C ASN A 72 -5.54 23.53 -20.94
N LEU A 73 -5.89 24.06 -19.76
CA LEU A 73 -7.29 24.30 -19.37
C LEU A 73 -7.92 25.46 -20.13
N GLY A 74 -7.11 26.32 -20.76
CA GLY A 74 -7.61 27.52 -21.43
C GLY A 74 -8.01 28.65 -20.48
N GLU A 75 -7.76 28.50 -19.17
CA GLU A 75 -8.13 29.46 -18.13
C GLU A 75 -7.23 30.70 -18.10
N MET A 76 -6.00 30.56 -18.62
CA MET A 76 -5.06 31.66 -18.74
C MET A 76 -4.68 31.92 -20.21
N PRO A 77 -4.58 33.20 -20.64
CA PRO A 77 -5.02 34.41 -19.92
C PRO A 77 -6.55 34.43 -19.66
N PRO A 78 -7.05 35.25 -18.71
CA PRO A 78 -8.49 35.43 -18.52
C PRO A 78 -9.20 36.02 -19.76
N GLU A 79 -10.51 35.84 -19.87
CA GLU A 79 -11.30 36.24 -21.05
C GLU A 79 -11.21 37.75 -21.39
N ASP A 80 -10.93 38.61 -20.40
CA ASP A 80 -10.77 40.06 -20.55
C ASP A 80 -9.37 40.50 -21.00
N GLU A 81 -8.42 39.58 -21.12
CA GLU A 81 -7.04 39.82 -21.54
C GLU A 81 -6.76 39.28 -22.96
N PRO A 82 -5.74 39.81 -23.66
CA PRO A 82 -5.36 39.33 -24.99
C PRO A 82 -5.06 37.82 -25.02
N GLN A 83 -5.90 37.08 -25.74
CA GLN A 83 -5.79 35.63 -25.87
C GLN A 83 -4.74 35.26 -26.93
N PRO A 84 -3.84 34.29 -26.64
CA PRO A 84 -2.98 33.72 -27.67
C PRO A 84 -3.81 32.92 -28.67
N THR A 85 -3.35 32.84 -29.91
CA THR A 85 -3.94 31.93 -30.89
C THR A 85 -3.79 30.48 -30.45
N ALA A 86 -4.65 29.58 -30.95
CA ALA A 86 -4.54 28.15 -30.65
C ALA A 86 -3.15 27.58 -31.02
N ALA A 87 -2.55 28.06 -32.10
CA ALA A 87 -1.22 27.66 -32.55
C ALA A 87 -0.12 28.13 -31.58
N GLU A 88 -0.17 29.39 -31.11
CA GLU A 88 0.79 29.93 -30.15
C GLU A 88 0.69 29.24 -28.80
N ARG A 89 -0.54 29.01 -28.31
CA ARG A 89 -0.81 28.28 -27.06
C ARG A 89 -0.25 26.85 -27.14
N ALA A 90 -0.54 26.13 -28.22
CA ALA A 90 -0.04 24.77 -28.41
C ALA A 90 1.51 24.73 -28.51
N ALA A 91 2.11 25.68 -29.23
CA ALA A 91 3.57 25.79 -29.33
C ALA A 91 4.22 26.06 -27.97
N MET A 92 3.63 26.95 -27.17
CA MET A 92 4.09 27.25 -25.82
C MET A 92 3.97 26.02 -24.90
N ILE A 93 2.82 25.36 -24.88
CA ILE A 93 2.60 24.13 -24.10
C ILE A 93 3.64 23.08 -24.47
N ALA A 94 3.85 22.84 -25.78
CA ALA A 94 4.82 21.85 -26.25
C ALA A 94 6.25 22.20 -25.80
N HIS A 95 6.64 23.47 -25.89
CA HIS A 95 7.95 23.93 -25.47
C HIS A 95 8.18 23.77 -23.96
N LEU A 96 7.28 24.30 -23.13
CA LEU A 96 7.38 24.20 -21.66
C LEU A 96 7.30 22.75 -21.19
N THR A 97 6.45 21.93 -21.81
CA THR A 97 6.38 20.48 -21.50
C THR A 97 7.71 19.79 -21.78
N GLY A 98 8.38 20.17 -22.88
CA GLY A 98 9.74 19.70 -23.19
C GLY A 98 10.76 20.11 -22.14
N GLN A 99 10.74 21.39 -21.73
CA GLN A 99 11.62 21.91 -20.66
C GLN A 99 11.36 21.21 -19.33
N LEU A 100 10.10 21.05 -18.94
CA LEU A 100 9.67 20.36 -17.72
C LEU A 100 10.11 18.89 -17.72
N LYS A 101 10.00 18.19 -18.85
CA LYS A 101 10.47 16.80 -18.97
C LYS A 101 11.97 16.72 -18.73
N THR A 102 12.76 17.53 -19.44
CA THR A 102 14.22 17.58 -19.26
C THR A 102 14.59 17.93 -17.82
N ALA A 103 13.92 18.92 -17.22
CA ALA A 103 14.17 19.34 -15.85
C ALA A 103 13.81 18.25 -14.82
N ARG A 104 12.70 17.53 -15.01
CA ARG A 104 12.33 16.37 -14.18
C ARG A 104 13.40 15.29 -14.24
N ASP A 105 13.88 14.96 -15.43
CA ASP A 105 14.92 13.96 -15.63
C ASP A 105 16.23 14.41 -14.95
N GLU A 106 16.66 15.66 -15.16
CA GLU A 106 17.87 16.22 -14.54
C GLU A 106 17.79 16.30 -13.02
N LEU A 107 16.69 16.80 -12.47
CA LEU A 107 16.48 16.94 -11.02
C LEU A 107 16.30 15.60 -10.33
N SER A 108 15.58 14.67 -10.97
CA SER A 108 15.49 13.28 -10.50
C SER A 108 16.89 12.69 -10.45
N ASN A 109 17.66 12.76 -11.55
CA ASN A 109 19.02 12.22 -11.62
C ASN A 109 19.99 12.84 -10.62
N ALA A 110 19.92 14.15 -10.41
CA ALA A 110 20.72 14.85 -9.40
C ALA A 110 20.36 14.42 -7.97
N ALA A 111 19.10 14.03 -7.73
CA ALA A 111 18.61 13.49 -6.46
C ALA A 111 18.76 11.95 -6.35
N GLY A 112 19.39 11.27 -7.31
CA GLY A 112 19.61 9.82 -7.29
C GLY A 112 18.81 9.01 -8.33
N GLY A 113 17.95 9.64 -9.11
CA GLY A 113 17.53 9.29 -10.49
C GLY A 113 16.74 8.02 -10.73
N ARG A 114 16.70 7.13 -9.75
CA ARG A 114 16.03 5.85 -9.86
C ARG A 114 15.08 5.76 -8.70
N SER A 115 13.80 5.50 -9.00
CA SER A 115 12.89 4.97 -7.99
C SER A 115 13.63 3.79 -7.33
N VAL A 116 14.02 3.95 -6.07
CA VAL A 116 14.76 2.90 -5.38
C VAL A 116 13.86 1.67 -5.37
N LEU A 117 14.42 0.50 -5.73
CA LEU A 117 13.70 -0.75 -5.64
C LEU A 117 13.26 -0.93 -4.18
N ARG A 118 11.95 -0.82 -3.95
CA ARG A 118 11.36 -0.94 -2.63
C ARG A 118 10.86 -2.37 -2.45
N ARG A 119 11.42 -3.09 -1.47
CA ARG A 119 10.82 -4.35 -0.99
C ARG A 119 9.62 -4.07 -0.10
N LEU A 120 8.79 -5.09 0.11
CA LEU A 120 7.77 -5.07 1.15
C LEU A 120 8.46 -5.07 2.52
N ASN A 121 7.96 -4.27 3.45
CA ASN A 121 8.36 -4.36 4.85
C ASN A 121 7.72 -5.60 5.51
N SER A 122 8.13 -5.95 6.72
CA SER A 122 7.64 -7.15 7.44
C SER A 122 6.11 -7.18 7.57
N TRP A 123 5.47 -6.04 7.83
CA TRP A 123 4.01 -5.97 7.94
C TRP A 123 3.34 -6.17 6.58
N GLU A 124 3.82 -5.49 5.54
CA GLU A 124 3.31 -5.58 4.17
C GLU A 124 3.49 -7.00 3.62
N TYR A 125 4.64 -7.62 3.86
CA TYR A 125 4.92 -9.00 3.47
C TYR A 125 3.95 -9.97 4.15
N ARG A 126 3.74 -9.81 5.47
CA ARG A 126 2.77 -10.61 6.23
C ARG A 126 1.38 -10.52 5.61
N GLN A 127 0.87 -9.32 5.38
CA GLN A 127 -0.48 -9.17 4.81
C GLN A 127 -0.56 -9.73 3.40
N THR A 128 0.44 -9.46 2.56
CA THR A 128 0.48 -9.92 1.17
C THR A 128 0.46 -11.45 1.07
N ILE A 129 1.26 -12.15 1.89
CA ILE A 129 1.26 -13.62 1.93
C ILE A 129 -0.08 -14.16 2.44
N GLY A 130 -0.67 -13.52 3.46
CA GLY A 130 -1.99 -13.87 3.97
C GLY A 130 -3.07 -13.78 2.90
N GLU A 131 -3.12 -12.67 2.18
CA GLU A 131 -4.11 -12.46 1.12
C GLU A 131 -3.89 -13.37 -0.09
N LEU A 132 -2.64 -13.49 -0.58
CA LEU A 132 -2.33 -14.28 -1.77
C LEU A 132 -2.69 -15.76 -1.61
N PHE A 133 -2.45 -16.31 -0.42
CA PHE A 133 -2.66 -17.74 -0.12
C PHE A 133 -3.91 -18.03 0.70
N GLY A 134 -4.70 -17.01 1.07
CA GLY A 134 -5.87 -17.16 1.94
C GLY A 134 -5.53 -17.67 3.34
N LEU A 135 -4.35 -17.32 3.86
CA LEU A 135 -3.86 -17.78 5.16
C LEU A 135 -4.22 -16.77 6.25
N ASN A 136 -4.63 -17.27 7.42
CA ASN A 136 -4.84 -16.43 8.59
C ASN A 136 -3.50 -16.10 9.25
N VAL A 137 -3.02 -14.88 9.00
CA VAL A 137 -1.71 -14.41 9.46
C VAL A 137 -1.68 -13.92 10.91
N ASP A 138 -2.82 -13.86 11.58
CA ASP A 138 -2.90 -13.60 13.02
C ASP A 138 -2.59 -14.85 13.84
N VAL A 139 -2.89 -16.03 13.29
CA VAL A 139 -2.57 -17.33 13.89
C VAL A 139 -1.15 -17.80 13.51
N TRP A 140 -0.65 -17.36 12.37
CA TRP A 140 0.70 -17.68 11.89
C TRP A 140 1.33 -16.48 11.21
N ASN A 141 2.38 -15.91 11.79
CA ASN A 141 3.06 -14.75 11.22
C ASN A 141 4.24 -15.21 10.34
N PRO A 142 4.16 -15.11 8.99
CA PRO A 142 5.27 -15.46 8.10
C PRO A 142 6.50 -14.54 8.24
N ALA A 143 6.35 -13.37 8.84
CA ALA A 143 7.42 -12.39 9.03
C ALA A 143 7.94 -12.35 10.48
N GLU A 144 7.64 -13.36 11.30
CA GLU A 144 8.00 -13.39 12.72
C GLU A 144 9.51 -13.29 12.96
N ASP A 145 10.30 -14.01 12.17
CA ASP A 145 11.77 -14.08 12.32
C ASP A 145 12.53 -13.04 11.48
N PHE A 146 11.81 -12.13 10.82
CA PHE A 146 12.47 -11.11 9.99
C PHE A 146 13.29 -10.17 10.87
N PRO A 147 14.42 -9.65 10.35
CA PRO A 147 15.08 -8.51 10.97
C PRO A 147 14.12 -7.35 11.25
N GLU A 148 14.42 -6.58 12.30
CA GLU A 148 13.70 -5.34 12.58
C GLU A 148 13.85 -4.35 11.41
N GLU A 149 12.78 -3.63 11.11
CA GLU A 149 12.74 -2.66 10.03
C GLU A 149 13.36 -1.33 10.46
N VAL A 150 14.12 -0.72 9.55
CA VAL A 150 14.64 0.63 9.75
C VAL A 150 13.50 1.63 9.60
N LYS A 151 13.35 2.52 10.59
CA LYS A 151 12.32 3.58 10.59
C LYS A 151 12.95 4.94 10.34
N VAL A 152 12.44 5.65 9.33
CA VAL A 152 12.82 7.04 9.03
C VAL A 152 11.64 7.94 9.34
N HIS A 153 11.84 8.92 10.23
CA HIS A 153 10.78 9.82 10.69
C HIS A 153 9.53 9.08 11.21
N GLY A 154 9.71 7.86 11.74
CA GLY A 154 8.63 7.00 12.23
C GLY A 154 8.01 6.07 11.19
N PHE A 155 8.41 6.14 9.92
CA PHE A 155 7.89 5.31 8.84
C PHE A 155 8.87 4.19 8.47
N ASP A 156 8.34 2.98 8.26
CA ASP A 156 9.07 1.76 7.87
C ASP A 156 8.83 1.37 6.40
N ASN A 157 8.35 2.30 5.58
CA ASN A 157 8.06 2.09 4.15
C ASN A 157 8.97 2.93 3.24
N ASN A 158 10.06 3.48 3.77
CA ASN A 158 11.03 4.24 2.99
C ASN A 158 11.89 3.30 2.12
N GLY A 159 11.73 3.37 0.80
CA GLY A 159 12.45 2.50 -0.13
C GLY A 159 13.97 2.63 -0.11
N ALA A 160 14.52 3.79 0.25
CA ALA A 160 15.97 3.98 0.34
C ALA A 160 16.60 3.22 1.53
N GLU A 161 15.85 3.04 2.61
CA GLU A 161 16.33 2.34 3.82
C GLU A 161 15.94 0.87 3.88
N LEU A 162 15.02 0.43 3.01
CA LEU A 162 14.58 -0.96 2.92
C LEU A 162 15.61 -1.84 2.19
N VAL A 163 16.79 -1.96 2.79
CA VAL A 163 17.90 -2.78 2.29
C VAL A 163 17.56 -4.26 2.45
N THR A 164 17.90 -5.07 1.45
CA THR A 164 17.77 -6.53 1.51
C THR A 164 19.10 -7.13 1.96
N SER A 165 19.09 -7.83 3.09
CA SER A 165 20.25 -8.58 3.58
C SER A 165 20.16 -10.06 3.18
N GLY A 166 21.30 -10.76 3.15
CA GLY A 166 21.31 -12.22 2.93
C GLY A 166 20.43 -12.97 3.94
N ARG A 167 20.50 -12.58 5.23
CA ARG A 167 19.65 -13.16 6.28
C ARG A 167 18.15 -12.97 6.01
N LEU A 168 17.75 -11.78 5.57
CA LEU A 168 16.35 -11.51 5.21
C LEU A 168 15.90 -12.41 4.05
N MET A 169 16.77 -12.60 3.05
CA MET A 169 16.48 -13.48 1.92
C MET A 169 16.27 -14.94 2.36
N ASP A 170 17.09 -15.44 3.28
CA ASP A 170 16.93 -16.78 3.84
C ASP A 170 15.56 -16.94 4.52
N HIS A 171 15.14 -15.93 5.32
CA HIS A 171 13.83 -15.94 5.95
C HIS A 171 12.68 -15.84 4.94
N TYR A 172 12.84 -15.11 3.82
CA TYR A 172 11.85 -15.11 2.74
C TYR A 172 11.64 -16.49 2.14
N PHE A 173 12.70 -17.27 1.93
CA PHE A 173 12.55 -18.63 1.41
C PHE A 173 11.84 -19.56 2.40
N ILE A 174 12.21 -19.52 3.68
CA ILE A 174 11.55 -20.31 4.73
C ILE A 174 10.07 -19.95 4.83
N ALA A 175 9.74 -18.66 4.87
CA ALA A 175 8.38 -18.17 4.95
C ALA A 175 7.54 -18.57 3.72
N ALA A 176 8.12 -18.47 2.52
CA ALA A 176 7.46 -18.85 1.28
C ALA A 176 7.21 -20.36 1.18
N GLU A 177 8.17 -21.20 1.57
CA GLU A 177 7.99 -22.65 1.62
C GLU A 177 6.88 -23.04 2.59
N GLU A 178 6.86 -22.42 3.77
CA GLU A 178 5.82 -22.66 4.77
C GLU A 178 4.44 -22.18 4.30
N ALA A 179 4.37 -21.04 3.61
CA ALA A 179 3.13 -20.53 3.01
C ALA A 179 2.56 -21.54 2.00
N ILE A 180 3.40 -22.08 1.12
CA ILE A 180 3.01 -23.09 0.13
C ILE A 180 2.53 -24.36 0.84
N ARG A 181 3.28 -24.84 1.84
CA ARG A 181 2.92 -26.05 2.59
C ARG A 181 1.58 -25.92 3.32
N ARG A 182 1.26 -24.73 3.82
CA ARG A 182 -0.02 -24.45 4.52
C ARG A 182 -1.20 -24.26 3.58
N SER A 183 -0.96 -23.69 2.40
CA SER A 183 -2.01 -23.36 1.44
C SER A 183 -2.30 -24.48 0.44
N THR A 184 -1.39 -25.43 0.27
CA THR A 184 -1.52 -26.53 -0.68
C THR A 184 -1.61 -27.88 0.01
N GLN A 185 -2.58 -28.69 -0.42
CA GLN A 185 -2.67 -30.09 -0.05
C GLN A 185 -3.13 -30.88 -1.27
N PHE A 186 -2.21 -31.63 -1.87
CA PHE A 186 -2.45 -32.37 -3.12
C PHE A 186 -3.17 -33.71 -2.92
N GLY A 187 -3.52 -34.05 -1.67
CA GLY A 187 -4.26 -35.25 -1.33
C GLY A 187 -5.78 -35.10 -1.53
N PRO A 188 -6.54 -36.20 -1.38
CA PRO A 188 -7.99 -36.12 -1.38
C PRO A 188 -8.47 -35.18 -0.27
N ARG A 189 -9.51 -34.39 -0.57
CA ARG A 189 -10.14 -33.50 0.40
C ARG A 189 -10.56 -34.29 1.64
N PRO A 190 -10.18 -33.89 2.86
CA PRO A 190 -10.60 -34.58 4.07
C PRO A 190 -12.12 -34.66 4.17
N VAL A 191 -12.63 -35.81 4.60
CA VAL A 191 -14.06 -36.00 4.82
C VAL A 191 -14.51 -35.10 5.96
N SER A 192 -15.57 -34.33 5.73
CA SER A 192 -16.16 -33.51 6.79
C SER A 192 -16.70 -34.40 7.91
N ARG A 193 -16.18 -34.23 9.12
CA ARG A 193 -16.63 -34.95 10.31
C ARG A 193 -17.44 -34.02 11.21
N LYS A 194 -18.56 -34.54 11.71
CA LYS A 194 -19.40 -33.84 12.69
C LYS A 194 -19.26 -34.53 14.04
N TYR A 195 -18.71 -33.81 15.00
CA TYR A 195 -18.63 -34.25 16.39
C TYR A 195 -19.71 -33.53 17.20
N VAL A 196 -20.37 -34.26 18.11
CA VAL A 196 -21.45 -33.72 18.96
C VAL A 196 -21.22 -34.19 20.39
N GLN A 197 -21.41 -33.27 21.33
CA GLN A 197 -21.43 -33.53 22.77
C GLN A 197 -22.69 -32.88 23.34
N GLN A 198 -23.61 -33.70 23.86
CA GLN A 198 -24.89 -33.25 24.45
C GLN A 198 -24.83 -33.29 25.98
N SER A 199 -25.53 -32.36 26.62
CA SER A 199 -25.61 -32.31 28.08
C SER A 199 -26.44 -33.49 28.60
N PRO A 200 -26.16 -33.98 29.82
CA PRO A 200 -25.12 -33.51 30.73
C PRO A 200 -23.72 -34.07 30.40
N PHE A 201 -22.68 -33.23 30.42
CA PHE A 201 -21.29 -33.62 30.10
C PHE A 201 -20.44 -33.95 31.35
N TYR A 202 -21.02 -34.61 32.36
CA TYR A 202 -20.31 -34.91 33.60
C TYR A 202 -19.45 -36.17 33.47
N PHE A 203 -18.13 -36.02 33.48
CA PHE A 203 -17.18 -37.14 33.53
C PHE A 203 -17.01 -37.54 35.01
N LYS A 204 -17.67 -38.61 35.44
CA LYS A 204 -17.61 -39.11 36.84
C LYS A 204 -16.81 -40.41 36.91
N GLY A 205 -16.23 -40.70 38.08
CA GLY A 205 -15.50 -41.94 38.34
C GLY A 205 -14.12 -42.00 37.67
N LYS A 206 -13.58 -43.21 37.46
CA LYS A 206 -12.25 -43.44 36.89
C LYS A 206 -12.06 -42.76 35.51
N GLU A 207 -13.12 -42.73 34.70
CA GLU A 207 -13.13 -42.09 33.39
C GLU A 207 -12.86 -40.57 33.42
N GLY A 208 -13.22 -39.90 34.51
CA GLY A 208 -12.91 -38.47 34.70
C GLY A 208 -11.53 -38.23 35.32
N ALA A 209 -11.06 -39.13 36.19
CA ALA A 209 -9.80 -38.99 36.91
C ALA A 209 -8.57 -39.09 36.00
N GLU A 210 -8.67 -39.85 34.90
CA GLU A 210 -7.59 -40.03 33.91
C GLU A 210 -7.57 -38.95 32.82
N LEU A 211 -8.60 -38.11 32.73
CA LEU A 211 -8.66 -37.02 31.76
C LEU A 211 -7.91 -35.77 32.26
N PRO A 212 -7.39 -34.92 31.36
CA PRO A 212 -6.76 -33.64 31.73
C PRO A 212 -7.69 -32.79 32.62
N LYS A 213 -7.10 -31.91 33.44
CA LYS A 213 -7.83 -31.01 34.37
C LYS A 213 -8.97 -30.21 33.71
N LEU A 214 -8.89 -29.98 32.39
CA LEU A 214 -9.93 -29.36 31.57
C LEU A 214 -11.30 -30.09 31.60
N PHE A 215 -11.30 -31.40 31.86
CA PHE A 215 -12.48 -32.28 31.88
C PHE A 215 -12.99 -32.57 33.31
N GLN A 216 -12.24 -32.16 34.33
CA GLN A 216 -12.56 -32.38 35.74
C GLN A 216 -13.35 -31.16 36.26
N ILE A 217 -14.63 -31.10 35.87
CA ILE A 217 -15.51 -29.92 35.97
C ILE A 217 -16.09 -29.63 37.36
N ASP A 218 -15.72 -30.39 38.39
CA ASP A 218 -16.25 -30.24 39.76
C ASP A 218 -15.89 -28.90 40.45
N ARG A 219 -15.27 -27.93 39.75
CA ARG A 219 -14.87 -26.61 40.27
C ARG A 219 -15.49 -25.39 39.57
N PHE A 220 -16.32 -25.56 38.54
CA PHE A 220 -16.80 -24.41 37.73
C PHE A 220 -18.20 -23.89 38.06
N ARG A 221 -18.78 -24.32 39.18
CA ARG A 221 -19.97 -23.67 39.75
C ARG A 221 -19.53 -22.44 40.55
N TYR A 222 -19.37 -21.30 39.88
CA TYR A 222 -19.31 -20.01 40.57
C TYR A 222 -20.75 -19.49 40.69
N ILE A 223 -21.35 -19.71 41.86
CA ILE A 223 -22.54 -18.97 42.27
C ILE A 223 -22.01 -17.79 43.07
N PRO A 224 -22.09 -16.55 42.55
CA PRO A 224 -21.77 -15.40 43.36
C PRO A 224 -22.80 -15.28 44.50
N ASP A 225 -22.32 -14.96 45.70
CA ASP A 225 -23.20 -14.65 46.84
C ASP A 225 -23.86 -13.26 46.70
N THR A 226 -23.49 -12.49 45.66
CA THR A 226 -24.02 -11.16 45.36
C THR A 226 -24.93 -11.18 44.13
N PRO A 227 -25.98 -10.33 44.07
CA PRO A 227 -26.89 -10.26 42.92
C PRO A 227 -26.20 -9.86 41.60
N TYR A 228 -25.06 -9.18 41.71
CA TYR A 228 -24.23 -8.74 40.59
C TYR A 228 -22.77 -9.06 40.91
N THR A 229 -22.08 -9.74 40.01
CA THR A 229 -20.62 -9.89 40.06
C THR A 229 -20.04 -9.50 38.71
N ASP A 230 -19.15 -8.52 38.73
CA ASP A 230 -18.29 -8.23 37.60
C ASP A 230 -17.25 -9.34 37.47
N LEU A 231 -17.26 -10.05 36.34
CA LEU A 231 -16.23 -11.00 35.95
C LEU A 231 -14.94 -10.24 35.61
N VAL A 232 -14.28 -9.65 36.60
CA VAL A 232 -12.97 -9.04 36.39
C VAL A 232 -11.93 -10.15 36.38
N GLY A 233 -11.44 -10.47 35.18
CA GLY A 233 -10.56 -11.60 34.87
C GLY A 233 -9.18 -11.57 35.56
N ARG A 234 -9.14 -11.83 36.86
CA ARG A 234 -7.93 -12.23 37.57
C ARG A 234 -8.09 -13.68 38.02
N HIS A 235 -7.32 -14.58 37.39
CA HIS A 235 -7.18 -16.03 37.62
C HIS A 235 -8.00 -16.93 36.69
N TYR A 236 -7.30 -17.78 35.91
CA TYR A 236 -7.44 -19.22 35.57
C TYR A 236 -8.77 -19.99 35.80
N ARG A 237 -9.89 -19.32 36.08
CA ARG A 237 -11.21 -19.89 36.39
C ARG A 237 -12.21 -19.57 35.29
N GLY A 238 -11.74 -19.33 34.07
CA GLY A 238 -12.59 -19.35 32.89
C GLY A 238 -13.21 -20.75 32.77
N GLY A 239 -14.53 -20.84 32.70
CA GLY A 239 -15.24 -22.11 32.53
C GLY A 239 -14.85 -22.73 31.19
N HIS A 240 -13.93 -23.68 31.21
CA HIS A 240 -13.62 -24.46 30.02
C HIS A 240 -14.60 -25.62 29.93
N ILE A 241 -15.17 -25.82 28.74
CA ILE A 241 -15.96 -27.00 28.44
C ILE A 241 -15.05 -27.94 27.65
N GLY A 242 -14.56 -28.99 28.32
CA GLY A 242 -13.83 -30.06 27.64
C GLY A 242 -14.71 -30.70 26.56
N PHE A 243 -14.18 -30.80 25.33
CA PHE A 243 -14.85 -31.47 24.21
C PHE A 243 -14.25 -32.86 24.00
N ALA A 244 -14.88 -33.86 24.61
CA ALA A 244 -14.37 -35.23 24.68
C ALA A 244 -14.16 -35.88 23.31
N PRO A 245 -15.01 -35.66 22.30
CA PRO A 245 -14.77 -36.26 20.98
C PRO A 245 -13.43 -35.86 20.38
N LEU A 246 -13.04 -34.57 20.43
CA LEU A 246 -11.72 -34.17 19.92
C LEU A 246 -10.59 -34.67 20.81
N HIS A 247 -10.74 -34.67 22.13
CA HIS A 247 -9.71 -35.22 23.02
C HIS A 247 -9.38 -36.68 22.70
N ARG A 248 -10.41 -37.52 22.48
CA ARG A 248 -10.23 -38.94 22.14
C ARG A 248 -9.56 -39.14 20.77
N GLU A 249 -9.74 -38.21 19.85
CA GLU A 249 -9.10 -38.22 18.54
C GLU A 249 -7.67 -37.64 18.57
N GLY A 250 -7.16 -37.23 19.74
CA GLY A 250 -5.86 -36.56 19.86
C GLY A 250 -5.86 -35.10 19.41
N GLY A 251 -7.04 -34.49 19.30
CA GLY A 251 -7.25 -33.12 18.86
C GLY A 251 -7.85 -33.04 17.46
N VAL A 252 -7.55 -31.95 16.78
CA VAL A 252 -8.04 -31.68 15.42
C VAL A 252 -7.05 -32.27 14.43
N ALA A 253 -7.44 -33.32 13.72
CA ALA A 253 -6.53 -34.10 12.87
C ALA A 253 -6.11 -33.41 11.56
N GLN A 254 -6.79 -32.34 11.15
CA GLN A 254 -6.57 -31.67 9.86
C GLN A 254 -6.59 -30.16 10.03
N SER A 255 -5.77 -29.43 9.28
CA SER A 255 -5.88 -27.97 9.23
C SER A 255 -7.10 -27.56 8.39
N GLY A 256 -7.82 -26.50 8.80
CA GLY A 256 -8.96 -26.01 8.05
C GLY A 256 -9.88 -25.10 8.84
N ILE A 257 -10.98 -24.71 8.21
CA ILE A 257 -12.02 -23.88 8.82
C ILE A 257 -13.01 -24.79 9.57
N TYR A 258 -13.13 -24.56 10.87
CA TYR A 258 -14.05 -25.28 11.75
C TYR A 258 -15.23 -24.41 12.12
N THR A 259 -16.45 -24.95 11.99
CA THR A 259 -17.66 -24.31 12.51
C THR A 259 -18.00 -24.90 13.87
N ILE A 260 -17.82 -24.10 14.93
CA ILE A 260 -18.20 -24.50 16.30
C ILE A 260 -19.58 -23.91 16.59
N ARG A 261 -20.55 -24.76 16.94
CA ARG A 261 -21.90 -24.34 17.36
C ARG A 261 -22.14 -24.74 18.80
N VAL A 262 -22.43 -23.76 19.65
CA VAL A 262 -22.72 -23.98 21.07
C VAL A 262 -24.19 -23.62 21.31
N ARG A 263 -24.98 -24.57 21.83
CA ARG A 263 -26.32 -24.30 22.35
C ARG A 263 -26.22 -24.28 23.88
N ALA A 264 -26.42 -23.11 24.46
CA ALA A 264 -26.47 -22.92 25.90
C ALA A 264 -27.87 -22.44 26.31
N ALA A 265 -28.32 -22.86 27.48
CA ALA A 265 -29.52 -22.34 28.13
C ALA A 265 -29.17 -22.04 29.59
N ALA A 266 -29.71 -20.94 30.12
CA ALA A 266 -29.65 -20.71 31.55
C ALA A 266 -30.58 -21.71 32.25
N VAL A 267 -30.05 -22.40 33.25
CA VAL A 267 -30.84 -23.22 34.17
C VAL A 267 -31.22 -22.30 35.33
N ASP A 268 -32.49 -22.31 35.74
CA ASP A 268 -33.04 -21.54 36.87
C ASP A 268 -33.05 -20.00 36.70
N ARG A 269 -33.56 -19.48 35.58
CA ARG A 269 -33.98 -18.06 35.52
C ARG A 269 -35.26 -17.87 36.33
N VAL A 270 -35.14 -17.36 37.55
CA VAL A 270 -36.27 -16.69 38.21
C VAL A 270 -36.34 -15.29 37.62
N HIS A 271 -37.40 -15.01 36.86
CA HIS A 271 -37.72 -13.66 36.42
C HIS A 271 -38.61 -13.06 37.51
N ASP A 272 -38.10 -12.06 38.22
CA ASP A 272 -38.93 -11.15 39.03
C ASP A 272 -39.67 -10.16 38.12
#